data_AF-A0A3D5YH73-F1
#
_entry.id   AF-A0A3D5YH73-F1
#
_cell.length_a   1.000
_cell.length_b   1.000
_cell.length_c   1.000
_cell.angle_alpha   90.00
_cell.angle_beta   90.00
_cell.angle_gamma   90.00
#
_symmetry.space_group_name_H-M   'P 1'
#
loop_
_entity.id
_entity.type
_entity.pdbx_description
1 polymer ?
#
loop_
_entity_poly.entity_id
_entity_poly.type
_entity_poly.pdbx_seq_one_letter_code
_entity_poly.pdbx_strand_id
1 'polypeptide(L)' 'MTDKDESDILFAIEHNIDLIAASFIRHQTNVIEIKSLLKQHNAEHIQIISKIENQEALANLE' A
#
# COMPACT_ATOMS: atom_id res chain seq x y z
N MET A 1 -2.21 8.11 3.66
CA MET A 1 -0.82 7.61 3.73
C MET A 1 -0.02 8.48 4.68
N THR A 2 0.90 7.93 5.48
CA THR A 2 1.82 8.72 6.32
C THR A 2 3.16 8.94 5.59
N ASP A 3 3.94 9.95 6.01
CA ASP A 3 5.29 10.20 5.45
C ASP A 3 6.20 8.98 5.58
N LYS A 4 6.02 8.19 6.64
CA LYS A 4 6.76 6.94 6.83
C LYS A 4 6.36 5.88 5.81
N ASP A 5 5.06 5.73 5.52
CA ASP A 5 4.59 4.77 4.53
C ASP A 5 5.17 5.10 3.15
N GLU A 6 5.17 6.38 2.77
CA GLU A 6 5.75 6.82 1.50
C GLU A 6 7.25 6.51 1.42
N SER A 7 8.02 6.83 2.47
CA SER A 7 9.44 6.50 2.55
C SER A 7 9.70 4.99 2.43
N ASP A 8 8.92 4.16 3.14
CA ASP A 8 9.05 2.71 3.10
C ASP A 8 8.70 2.13 1.70
N ILE A 9 7.73 2.72 1.00
CA ILE A 9 7.38 2.34 -0.38
C ILE A 9 8.51 2.72 -1.34
N LEU A 10 9.08 3.93 -1.22
CA LEU A 10 10.21 4.35 -2.03
C LEU A 10 11.43 3.46 -1.82
N PHE A 11 11.70 3.07 -0.56
CA PHE A 11 12.70 2.08 -0.22
C PHE A 11 12.41 0.72 -0.88
N ALA A 12 11.16 0.25 -0.85
CA ALA A 12 10.78 -1.01 -1.49
C ALA A 12 11.01 -0.99 -3.02
N ILE A 13 10.74 0.16 -3.67
CA ILE A 13 11.02 0.37 -5.10
C ILE A 13 12.52 0.33 -5.37
N GLU A 14 13.33 1.07 -4.60
CA GLU A 14 14.78 1.11 -4.74
C GLU A 14 15.42 -0.29 -4.60
N HIS A 15 14.87 -1.10 -3.70
CA HIS A 15 15.39 -2.43 -3.40
C HIS A 15 14.73 -3.57 -4.21
N ASN A 16 13.89 -3.26 -5.20
CA ASN A 16 13.21 -4.24 -6.06
C ASN A 16 12.44 -5.30 -5.26
N ILE A 17 11.68 -4.86 -4.24
CA ILE A 17 10.86 -5.73 -3.42
C ILE A 17 9.61 -6.16 -4.20
N ASP A 18 9.23 -7.44 -4.10
CA ASP A 18 8.08 -7.98 -4.84
C ASP A 18 6.71 -7.65 -4.21
N LEU A 19 6.69 -7.41 -2.89
CA LEU A 19 5.45 -7.39 -2.10
C LEU A 19 5.49 -6.36 -0.96
N ILE A 20 4.43 -5.57 -0.83
CA ILE A 20 4.21 -4.64 0.28
C ILE A 20 2.97 -5.09 1.07
N ALA A 21 3.15 -5.36 2.36
CA ALA A 21 2.04 -5.64 3.28
C ALA A 21 1.59 -4.35 3.98
N ALA A 22 0.57 -3.68 3.42
CA ALA A 22 0.07 -2.41 3.93
C ALA A 22 -0.75 -2.60 5.20
N SER A 23 -0.31 -2.00 6.30
CA SER A 23 -0.92 -2.15 7.63
C SER A 23 -2.11 -1.22 7.83
N PHE A 24 -3.05 -1.62 8.69
CA PHE A 24 -4.21 -0.81 9.09
C PHE A 24 -5.04 -0.20 7.93
N ILE A 25 -5.18 -0.94 6.82
CA ILE A 25 -6.03 -0.52 5.70
C ILE A 25 -7.47 -0.47 6.19
N ARG A 26 -8.11 0.70 6.06
CA ARG A 26 -9.51 0.94 6.48
C ARG A 26 -10.42 1.32 5.32
N HIS A 27 -9.86 1.95 4.28
CA HIS A 27 -10.60 2.40 3.12
C HIS A 27 -9.84 2.09 1.84
N GLN A 28 -10.59 1.92 0.74
CA GLN A 28 -10.04 1.69 -0.60
C GLN A 28 -9.07 2.81 -1.03
N THR A 29 -9.29 4.05 -0.57
CA THR A 29 -8.43 5.20 -0.85
C THR A 29 -6.99 4.98 -0.41
N ASN A 30 -6.75 4.27 0.71
CA ASN A 30 -5.39 3.95 1.16
C ASN A 30 -4.64 3.09 0.13
N VAL A 31 -5.32 2.10 -0.46
CA VAL A 31 -4.72 1.23 -1.48
C VAL A 31 -4.52 1.99 -2.79
N ILE A 32 -5.46 2.87 -3.15
CA ILE A 32 -5.36 3.73 -4.35
C ILE A 32 -4.17 4.68 -4.26
N GLU A 33 -3.92 5.27 -3.09
CA GLU A 33 -2.74 6.12 -2.82
C GLU A 33 -1.43 5.35 -3.08
N ILE A 34 -1.28 4.16 -2.49
CA ILE A 34 -0.09 3.31 -2.68
C ILE A 34 0.08 2.94 -4.17
N LYS A 35 -0.99 2.50 -4.83
CA LYS A 35 -0.95 2.16 -6.27
C LYS A 35 -0.55 3.36 -7.13
N SER A 36 -1.03 4.55 -6.80
CA SER A 36 -0.69 5.77 -7.54
C SER A 36 0.79 6.11 -7.39
N LEU A 37 1.34 5.98 -6.19
CA LEU A 37 2.77 6.17 -5.93
C LEU A 37 3.62 5.15 -6.70
N LEU A 38 3.28 3.85 -6.62
CA LEU A 38 3.96 2.81 -7.39
C LEU A 38 3.93 3.11 -8.91
N LYS A 39 2.78 3.56 -9.42
CA LYS A 39 2.63 3.92 -10.83
C LYS A 39 3.50 5.11 -11.25
N GLN A 40 3.60 6.14 -10.41
CA GLN A 40 4.47 7.29 -10.67
C GLN A 40 5.94 6.91 -10.82
N HIS A 41 6.36 5.80 -10.20
CA HIS A 41 7.72 5.28 -10.23
C HIS A 41 7.90 4.07 -11.18
N ASN A 42 6.90 3.76 -12.01
CA ASN A 42 6.90 2.58 -12.90
C ASN A 42 7.08 1.24 -12.16
N ALA A 43 6.60 1.16 -10.92
CA ALA A 43 6.74 0.02 -10.01
C ALA A 43 5.42 -0.75 -9.82
N GLU A 44 4.52 -0.75 -10.81
CA GLU A 44 3.22 -1.44 -10.76
C GLU A 44 3.34 -2.98 -10.65
N HIS A 45 4.54 -3.53 -10.83
CA HIS A 45 4.83 -4.95 -10.63
C HIS A 45 4.84 -5.36 -9.15
N ILE A 46 5.04 -4.40 -8.23
CA ILE A 46 5.03 -4.66 -6.79
C ILE A 46 3.59 -4.95 -6.35
N GLN A 47 3.38 -6.11 -5.75
CA GLN A 47 2.07 -6.52 -5.25
C GLN A 47 1.78 -5.90 -3.89
N ILE A 48 0.51 -5.55 -3.65
CA ILE A 48 0.07 -5.00 -2.36
C ILE A 48 -0.83 -6.02 -1.68
N ILE A 49 -0.49 -6.39 -0.44
CA ILE A 49 -1.38 -7.13 0.47
C ILE A 49 -1.95 -6.15 1.48
N SER A 50 -3.27 -5.95 1.44
CA SER A 50 -3.98 -5.17 2.45
C SER A 50 -4.17 -5.99 3.72
N LYS A 51 -3.59 -5.53 4.83
CA LYS A 51 -3.81 -6.14 6.14
C LYS A 51 -5.09 -5.58 6.75
N ILE A 52 -6.07 -6.45 6.97
CA ILE A 52 -7.34 -6.14 7.62
C ILE A 52 -7.16 -6.32 9.12
N GLU A 53 -7.13 -5.23 9.87
CA GLU A 53 -6.72 -5.23 11.29
C GLU A 53 -7.82 -4.73 12.23
N ASN A 54 -8.96 -4.28 11.71
CA ASN A 54 -10.08 -3.81 12.53
C ASN A 54 -11.44 -4.03 11.86
N GLN A 55 -12.51 -3.77 12.63
CA GLN A 55 -13.89 -3.99 12.19
C GLN A 55 -14.32 -3.03 11.07
N GLU A 56 -13.78 -1.81 11.06
CA GLU A 56 -14.03 -0.83 10.00
C GLU A 56 -13.49 -1.33 8.64
N ALA A 57 -12.27 -1.86 8.64
CA ALA A 57 -11.66 -2.48 7.48
C ALA A 57 -12.46 -3.68 6.97
N LEU A 58 -12.98 -4.50 7.89
CA LEU A 58 -13.85 -5.62 7.55
C LEU A 58 -15.17 -5.14 6.91
N ALA A 59 -15.76 -4.05 7.40
CA ALA A 59 -16.98 -3.48 6.83
C ALA A 59 -16.77 -2.88 5.42
N ASN A 60 -15.53 -2.50 5.10
CA ASN A 60 -15.15 -1.86 3.83
C ASN A 60 -14.40 -2.80 2.88
N LEU A 61 -14.65 -4.12 2.97
CA LEU A 61 -13.95 -5.13 2.17
C LEU A 61 -14.33 -5.16 0.68
N GLU A 62 -15.46 -4.57 0.30
CA GLU A 62 -15.99 -4.56 -1.07
C GLU A 62 -15.46 -3.41 -1.95
#